data_AF-A0A933XQT5-F1
#
_entry.id   AF-A0A933XQT5-F1
#
_cell.length_a   1.000
_cell.length_b   1.000
_cell.length_c   1.000
_cell.angle_alpha   90.00
_cell.angle_beta   90.00
_cell.angle_gamma   90.00
#
_symmetry.space_group_name_H-M   'P 1'
#
loop_
_entity.id
_entity.type
_entity.pdbx_description
1 polymer ?
#
loop_
_entity_poly.entity_id
_entity_poly.type
_entity_poly.pdbx_seq_one_letter_code
_entity_poly.pdbx_strand_id
1 'polypeptide(L)'
;MLGLASFITLGVIFGFIFIIVFLATYFGGGADMPMIIGFTVLGNILIWLFAPFFTDLIYRFAYKTKRLTIEELAVKSKKLVDFIKRVCEKHKIKVPRLINILDDNPTAFTFGSGAFNARLCFSDGLFEYLDEEEIEAVIAHELGHIIRRDFIIMTIASTGVQILYELYQWMSKRRSNNNSKSKGGLAYAGLLAYVFYLVGTYLLLFLSRTREYGADAFSASETQNPDALARALVKIAYGIVAKPDAPEQKRLLESTRALGPFDTRAARHLGTAYESSKQDWHAISKVIAFDFLSPWAKILQLQSTHPLTGRRIEKLNDLSANLGKKVSMDTKSAHDMTVDKGKLYGGFFKDVFIYFMPWILPFACLIAAAILGNATLLIWMLGAIGVGILIQLAYKYPETEPVKATTLDMMSDIYASPMRGQPYSLDGKIIGRGTAGAYLSEDVMLQDSKGLIYLNYESAFSFLGNLFFALGRVRKLIGKKASSTGWFFRDIGHHFDIKEMKPEGEGAIKSHPKLWGMIFGIILIGLSVFLTVQYGAAGLSQMMGQF
;
A
#
# COMPACT_ATOMS: atom_id res chain seq x y z
N MET A 1 5.24 -8.25 -22.56
CA MET A 1 6.42 -7.85 -21.77
C MET A 1 6.21 -7.95 -20.24
N LEU A 2 5.09 -7.50 -19.65
CA LEU A 2 4.82 -7.69 -18.20
C LEU A 2 4.82 -9.15 -17.76
N GLY A 3 4.21 -10.01 -18.59
CA GLY A 3 4.25 -11.46 -18.40
C GLY A 3 5.67 -11.98 -18.41
N LEU A 4 6.52 -11.51 -19.33
CA LEU A 4 7.91 -12.00 -19.47
C LEU A 4 8.81 -11.54 -18.31
N ALA A 5 8.76 -10.28 -17.91
CA ALA A 5 9.58 -9.78 -16.79
C ALA A 5 9.12 -10.36 -15.44
N SER A 6 7.80 -10.47 -15.22
CA SER A 6 7.26 -11.12 -14.01
C SER A 6 7.52 -12.63 -14.03
N PHE A 7 7.43 -13.29 -15.19
CA PHE A 7 7.74 -14.71 -15.36
C PHE A 7 9.24 -15.00 -15.21
N ILE A 8 10.13 -14.12 -15.68
CA ILE A 8 11.58 -14.26 -15.45
C ILE A 8 11.89 -14.01 -13.97
N THR A 9 11.32 -12.97 -13.36
CA THR A 9 11.58 -12.65 -11.95
C THR A 9 11.04 -13.74 -11.03
N LEU A 10 9.78 -14.16 -11.23
CA LEU A 10 9.19 -15.28 -10.50
C LEU A 10 9.90 -16.59 -10.84
N GLY A 11 10.25 -16.84 -12.10
CA GLY A 11 10.96 -18.04 -12.54
C GLY A 11 12.37 -18.15 -11.94
N VAL A 12 13.07 -17.03 -11.78
CA VAL A 12 14.37 -16.97 -11.10
C VAL A 12 14.19 -17.17 -9.60
N ILE A 13 13.23 -16.49 -8.97
CA ILE A 13 12.94 -16.67 -7.52
C ILE A 13 12.52 -18.11 -7.22
N PHE A 14 11.55 -18.65 -7.97
CA PHE A 14 11.11 -20.04 -7.85
C PHE A 14 12.20 -21.02 -8.26
N GLY A 15 13.07 -20.68 -9.21
CA GLY A 15 14.23 -21.49 -9.58
C GLY A 15 15.25 -21.57 -8.45
N PHE A 16 15.57 -20.46 -7.79
CA PHE A 16 16.44 -20.44 -6.61
C PHE A 16 15.81 -21.20 -5.45
N ILE A 17 14.53 -20.97 -5.15
CA ILE A 17 13.81 -21.70 -4.11
C ILE A 17 13.78 -23.20 -4.45
N PHE A 18 13.52 -23.56 -5.70
CA PHE A 18 13.49 -24.94 -6.17
C PHE A 18 14.86 -25.60 -6.05
N ILE A 19 15.95 -24.93 -6.43
CA ILE A 19 17.31 -25.46 -6.28
C ILE A 19 17.66 -25.63 -4.80
N ILE A 20 17.35 -24.66 -3.94
CA ILE A 20 17.62 -24.75 -2.50
C ILE A 20 16.81 -25.89 -1.87
N VAL A 21 15.52 -25.99 -2.18
CA VAL A 21 14.64 -27.07 -1.71
C VAL A 21 15.10 -28.42 -2.26
N PHE A 22 15.43 -28.49 -3.55
CA PHE A 22 15.94 -29.69 -4.22
C PHE A 22 17.22 -30.17 -3.56
N LEU A 23 18.22 -29.29 -3.38
CA LEU A 23 19.48 -29.61 -2.70
C LEU A 23 19.25 -30.06 -1.26
N ALA A 24 18.35 -29.37 -0.52
CA ALA A 24 17.99 -29.73 0.85
C ALA A 24 17.28 -31.10 0.95
N THR A 25 16.50 -31.48 -0.06
CA THR A 25 15.81 -32.78 -0.12
C THR A 25 16.68 -33.90 -0.68
N TYR A 26 17.49 -33.62 -1.70
CA TYR A 26 18.30 -34.58 -2.45
C TYR A 26 19.50 -35.06 -1.63
N PHE A 27 20.16 -34.15 -0.90
CA PHE A 27 21.31 -34.50 -0.07
C PHE A 27 20.95 -34.86 1.38
N GLY A 28 19.74 -34.53 1.85
CA GLY A 28 19.45 -34.48 3.28
C GLY A 28 18.55 -35.55 3.89
N GLY A 29 17.81 -36.36 3.10
CA GLY A 29 16.78 -37.24 3.70
C GLY A 29 15.75 -36.50 4.57
N GLY A 30 15.65 -35.17 4.42
CA GLY A 30 15.04 -34.21 5.35
C GLY A 30 16.08 -33.29 6.00
N ALA A 31 16.23 -32.05 5.50
CA ALA A 31 17.21 -31.10 6.05
C ALA A 31 16.96 -30.76 7.54
N ASP A 32 18.04 -30.74 8.33
CA ASP A 32 18.05 -30.28 9.71
C ASP A 32 18.03 -28.74 9.80
N MET A 33 17.49 -28.19 10.90
CA MET A 33 17.36 -26.73 11.08
C MET A 33 18.66 -25.94 10.87
N PRO A 34 19.83 -26.38 11.40
CA PRO A 34 21.07 -25.63 11.21
C PRO A 34 21.44 -25.47 9.73
N MET A 35 21.16 -26.50 8.91
CA MET A 35 21.40 -26.47 7.47
C MET A 35 20.46 -25.48 6.78
N ILE A 36 19.16 -25.48 7.14
CA ILE A 36 18.16 -24.53 6.60
C ILE A 36 18.58 -23.10 6.94
N ILE A 37 18.86 -22.81 8.22
CA ILE A 37 19.31 -21.49 8.66
C ILE A 37 20.61 -21.08 7.95
N GLY A 38 21.57 -22.01 7.82
CA GLY A 38 22.83 -21.77 7.13
C GLY A 38 22.64 -21.36 5.67
N PHE A 39 21.80 -22.09 4.93
CA PHE A 39 21.47 -21.72 3.54
C PHE A 39 20.69 -20.43 3.44
N THR A 40 19.77 -20.15 4.36
CA THR A 40 19.00 -18.91 4.38
C THR A 40 19.89 -17.70 4.64
N VAL A 41 20.80 -17.78 5.60
CA VAL A 41 21.77 -16.72 5.87
C VAL A 41 22.70 -16.53 4.68
N LEU A 42 23.27 -17.62 4.15
CA LEU A 42 24.15 -17.56 2.97
C LEU A 42 23.42 -16.98 1.75
N GLY A 43 22.21 -17.45 1.48
CA GLY A 43 21.36 -16.96 0.39
C GLY A 43 21.04 -15.48 0.53
N ASN A 44 20.68 -15.02 1.73
CA ASN A 44 20.43 -13.59 1.98
C ASN A 44 21.69 -12.74 1.85
N ILE A 45 22.87 -13.24 2.24
CA ILE A 45 24.15 -12.56 2.01
C ILE A 45 24.43 -12.44 0.51
N LEU A 46 24.22 -13.51 -0.26
CA LEU A 46 24.40 -13.50 -1.71
C LEU A 46 23.41 -12.54 -2.39
N ILE A 47 22.12 -12.58 -1.99
CA ILE A 47 21.11 -11.64 -2.47
C ILE A 47 21.52 -10.21 -2.12
N TRP A 48 21.89 -9.91 -0.88
CA TRP A 48 22.32 -8.58 -0.47
C TRP A 48 23.54 -8.07 -1.28
N LEU A 49 24.49 -8.96 -1.58
CA LEU A 49 25.68 -8.62 -2.35
C LEU A 49 25.38 -8.38 -3.85
N PHE A 50 24.55 -9.22 -4.45
CA PHE A 50 24.28 -9.20 -5.90
C PHE A 50 23.01 -8.45 -6.31
N ALA A 51 22.08 -8.18 -5.39
CA ALA A 51 20.83 -7.48 -5.67
C ALA A 51 21.07 -6.14 -6.38
N PRO A 52 22.01 -5.27 -5.96
CA PRO A 52 22.23 -4.00 -6.65
C PRO A 52 22.69 -4.15 -8.10
N PHE A 53 23.36 -5.25 -8.45
CA PHE A 53 23.72 -5.56 -9.82
C PHE A 53 22.49 -5.93 -10.64
N PHE A 54 21.64 -6.83 -10.12
CA PHE A 54 20.40 -7.22 -10.79
C PHE A 54 19.40 -6.06 -10.87
N THR A 55 19.27 -5.24 -9.84
CA THR A 55 18.40 -4.05 -9.85
C THR A 55 18.86 -3.04 -10.89
N ASP A 56 20.17 -2.77 -10.99
CA ASP A 56 20.73 -1.90 -12.05
C ASP A 56 20.46 -2.49 -13.44
N LEU A 57 20.60 -3.81 -13.62
CA LEU A 57 20.29 -4.50 -14.88
C LEU A 57 18.81 -4.37 -15.26
N ILE A 58 17.92 -4.64 -14.31
CA ILE A 58 16.46 -4.53 -14.49
C ILE A 58 16.11 -3.10 -14.86
N TYR A 59 16.62 -2.10 -14.16
CA TYR A 59 16.30 -0.71 -14.46
C TYR A 59 16.88 -0.22 -15.79
N ARG A 60 18.02 -0.73 -16.23
CA ARG A 60 18.55 -0.46 -17.58
C ARG A 60 17.68 -1.00 -18.69
N PHE A 61 17.11 -2.19 -18.51
CA PHE A 61 16.29 -2.83 -19.52
C PHE A 61 14.82 -2.40 -19.47
N ALA A 62 14.30 -2.17 -18.27
CA ALA A 62 12.90 -1.83 -18.04
C ALA A 62 12.62 -0.33 -18.17
N TYR A 63 13.62 0.52 -17.89
CA TYR A 63 13.47 1.97 -17.91
C TYR A 63 14.59 2.63 -18.73
N LYS A 64 14.30 3.77 -19.33
CA LYS A 64 15.28 4.58 -20.05
C LYS A 64 16.19 5.28 -19.04
N THR A 65 17.14 4.55 -18.47
CA THR A 65 18.08 5.07 -17.48
C THR A 65 19.41 5.46 -18.10
N LYS A 66 19.96 6.60 -17.66
CA LYS A 66 21.27 7.09 -18.03
C LYS A 66 22.13 7.21 -16.77
N ARG A 67 23.30 6.56 -16.74
CA ARG A 67 24.30 6.85 -15.71
C ARG A 67 24.82 8.26 -15.96
N LEU A 68 24.76 9.11 -14.94
CA LEU A 68 25.29 10.46 -15.02
C LEU A 68 26.69 10.53 -14.42
N THR A 69 27.57 11.23 -15.11
CA THR A 69 28.81 11.70 -14.47
C THR A 69 28.53 12.97 -13.66
N ILE A 70 29.48 13.34 -12.82
CA ILE A 70 29.38 14.56 -12.01
C ILE A 70 29.35 15.80 -12.90
N GLU A 71 30.07 15.77 -14.02
CA GLU A 71 30.11 16.84 -15.01
C GLU A 71 28.74 16.98 -15.70
N GLU A 72 28.11 15.86 -16.08
CA GLU A 72 26.78 15.88 -16.69
C GLU A 72 25.71 16.39 -15.71
N LEU A 73 25.79 16.03 -14.42
CA LEU A 73 24.89 16.57 -13.41
C LEU A 73 25.15 18.06 -13.14
N ALA A 74 26.41 18.51 -13.19
CA ALA A 74 26.76 19.91 -12.98
C ALA A 74 26.16 20.83 -14.06
N VAL A 75 25.93 20.32 -15.27
CA VAL A 75 25.21 21.04 -16.33
C VAL A 75 23.73 21.25 -15.95
N LYS A 76 23.11 20.32 -15.22
CA LYS A 76 21.72 20.44 -14.74
C LYS A 76 21.62 21.31 -13.48
N SER A 77 22.42 21.04 -12.46
CA SER A 77 22.54 21.88 -11.26
C SER A 77 23.93 21.71 -10.66
N LYS A 78 24.71 22.80 -10.72
CA LYS A 78 26.02 22.88 -10.07
C LYS A 78 25.89 22.81 -8.54
N LYS A 79 24.89 23.49 -7.99
CA LYS A 79 24.65 23.54 -6.54
C LYS A 79 24.37 22.15 -5.97
N LEU A 80 23.57 21.33 -6.66
CA LEU A 80 23.30 19.96 -6.26
C LEU A 80 24.55 19.09 -6.27
N VAL A 81 25.43 19.24 -7.27
CA VAL A 81 26.72 18.54 -7.30
C VAL A 81 27.59 18.92 -6.10
N ASP A 82 27.69 20.21 -5.82
CA ASP A 82 28.47 20.73 -4.69
C ASP A 82 27.88 20.25 -3.35
N PHE A 83 26.56 20.19 -3.24
CA PHE A 83 25.84 19.61 -2.11
C PHE A 83 26.21 18.13 -1.91
N ILE A 84 26.05 17.30 -2.95
CA ILE A 84 26.34 15.87 -2.88
C ILE A 84 27.80 15.62 -2.49
N LYS A 85 28.75 16.35 -3.12
CA LYS A 85 30.17 16.24 -2.79
C LYS A 85 30.45 16.59 -1.33
N ARG A 86 29.92 17.73 -0.86
CA ARG A 86 30.08 18.19 0.53
C ARG A 86 29.56 17.16 1.53
N VAL A 87 28.35 16.62 1.31
CA VAL A 87 27.75 15.62 2.21
C VAL A 87 28.58 14.32 2.18
N CYS A 88 28.99 13.86 1.00
CA CYS A 88 29.79 12.64 0.88
C CYS A 88 31.17 12.78 1.55
N GLU A 89 31.82 13.94 1.39
CA GLU A 89 33.11 14.25 2.00
C GLU A 89 33.00 14.32 3.54
N LYS A 90 32.00 15.05 4.04
CA LYS A 90 31.71 15.17 5.49
C LYS A 90 31.53 13.80 6.15
N HIS A 91 30.82 12.89 5.47
CA HIS A 91 30.52 11.54 5.98
C HIS A 91 31.53 10.48 5.54
N LYS A 92 32.63 10.88 4.88
CA LYS A 92 33.72 10.00 4.44
C LYS A 92 33.25 8.82 3.58
N ILE A 93 32.27 9.06 2.71
CA ILE A 93 31.79 8.09 1.73
C ILE A 93 32.15 8.53 0.31
N LYS A 94 32.29 7.56 -0.61
CA LYS A 94 32.40 7.87 -2.03
C LYS A 94 31.05 8.34 -2.54
N VAL A 95 31.07 9.27 -3.51
CA VAL A 95 29.85 9.68 -4.20
C VAL A 95 29.18 8.44 -4.82
N PRO A 96 27.91 8.16 -4.50
CA PRO A 96 27.17 7.03 -5.08
C PRO A 96 27.09 7.15 -6.60
N ARG A 97 26.86 6.03 -7.28
CA ARG A 97 26.63 6.07 -8.74
C ARG A 97 25.32 6.80 -9.02
N LEU A 98 25.41 7.88 -9.78
CA LEU A 98 24.26 8.70 -10.14
C LEU A 98 23.55 8.10 -11.35
N ILE A 99 22.24 7.93 -11.26
CA ILE A 99 21.40 7.38 -12.32
C ILE A 99 20.23 8.33 -12.53
N ASN A 100 20.15 8.90 -13.73
CA ASN A 100 18.99 9.64 -14.18
C ASN A 100 17.99 8.69 -14.83
N ILE A 101 16.73 8.84 -14.47
CA ILE A 101 15.62 8.16 -15.13
C ILE A 101 14.95 9.18 -16.04
N LEU A 102 14.89 8.89 -17.34
CA LEU A 102 14.24 9.76 -18.33
C LEU A 102 12.72 9.61 -18.20
N ASP A 103 12.18 10.21 -17.16
CA ASP A 103 10.77 10.20 -16.77
C ASP A 103 10.41 11.57 -16.18
N ASP A 104 9.25 12.07 -16.59
CA ASP A 104 8.69 13.35 -16.14
C ASP A 104 8.03 13.23 -14.77
N ASN A 105 7.73 12.01 -14.30
CA ASN A 105 7.20 11.81 -12.96
C ASN A 105 8.31 12.02 -11.92
N PRO A 106 8.14 12.93 -10.94
CA PRO A 106 9.15 13.16 -9.92
C PRO A 106 9.32 11.91 -9.06
N THR A 107 10.50 11.30 -9.09
CA THR A 107 10.84 10.10 -8.32
C THR A 107 12.33 10.11 -7.99
N ALA A 108 12.67 9.92 -6.72
CA ALA A 108 14.03 9.67 -6.26
C ALA A 108 14.03 8.45 -5.34
N PHE A 109 15.12 7.69 -5.35
CA PHE A 109 15.34 6.57 -4.45
C PHE A 109 16.80 6.14 -4.48
N THR A 110 17.19 5.33 -3.49
CA THR A 110 18.52 4.73 -3.40
C THR A 110 18.46 3.22 -3.25
N PHE A 111 19.45 2.54 -3.80
CA PHE A 111 19.64 1.10 -3.58
C PHE A 111 21.11 0.71 -3.61
N GLY A 112 21.44 -0.35 -2.87
CA GLY A 112 22.81 -0.82 -2.74
C GLY A 112 22.94 -1.89 -1.65
N SER A 113 24.13 -2.47 -1.53
CA SER A 113 24.49 -3.31 -0.37
C SER A 113 25.02 -2.44 0.78
N GLY A 114 25.59 -1.28 0.46
CA GLY A 114 26.13 -0.30 1.39
C GLY A 114 26.79 0.85 0.63
N ALA A 115 27.41 1.79 1.34
CA ALA A 115 28.03 2.98 0.75
C ALA A 115 29.06 2.67 -0.36
N PHE A 116 29.72 1.51 -0.30
CA PHE A 116 30.71 1.08 -1.30
C PHE A 116 30.12 0.73 -2.68
N ASN A 117 28.82 0.44 -2.76
CA ASN A 117 28.13 0.00 -3.97
C ASN A 117 26.71 0.60 -4.05
N ALA A 118 26.53 1.81 -3.54
CA ALA A 118 25.25 2.50 -3.58
C ALA A 118 25.01 3.19 -4.92
N ARG A 119 23.75 3.27 -5.33
CA ARG A 119 23.26 4.04 -6.47
C ARG A 119 22.22 5.02 -5.97
N LEU A 120 22.31 6.24 -6.47
CA LEU A 120 21.36 7.32 -6.22
C LEU A 120 20.62 7.57 -7.53
N CYS A 121 19.33 7.28 -7.52
CA CYS A 121 18.44 7.40 -8.66
C CYS A 121 17.53 8.61 -8.48
N PHE A 122 17.36 9.39 -9.53
CA PHE A 122 16.38 10.46 -9.60
C PHE A 122 15.88 10.62 -11.03
N SER A 123 14.67 11.12 -11.21
CA SER A 123 14.07 11.37 -12.51
C SER A 123 14.22 12.82 -12.96
N ASP A 124 14.03 13.08 -14.25
CA ASP A 124 13.97 14.45 -14.79
C ASP A 124 12.79 15.23 -14.20
N GLY A 125 11.69 14.55 -13.86
CA GLY A 125 10.56 15.12 -13.14
C GLY A 125 10.91 15.83 -11.84
N LEU A 126 11.97 15.42 -11.11
CA LEU A 126 12.39 16.18 -9.93
C LEU A 126 12.73 17.63 -10.26
N PHE A 127 13.43 17.85 -11.38
CA PHE A 127 13.84 19.19 -11.80
C PHE A 127 12.70 20.01 -12.41
N GLU A 128 11.58 19.36 -12.77
CA GLU A 128 10.39 20.03 -13.29
C GLU A 128 9.47 20.52 -12.16
N TYR A 129 9.29 19.72 -11.11
CA TYR A 129 8.32 20.00 -10.05
C TYR A 129 8.93 20.62 -8.78
N LEU A 130 10.23 20.42 -8.53
CA LEU A 130 10.87 20.84 -7.28
C LEU A 130 11.83 22.00 -7.50
N ASP A 131 11.85 22.89 -6.51
CA ASP A 131 12.84 23.95 -6.42
C ASP A 131 14.19 23.38 -5.95
N GLU A 132 15.28 24.10 -6.19
CA GLU A 132 16.63 23.58 -5.93
C GLU A 132 16.87 23.15 -4.47
N GLU A 133 16.29 23.88 -3.49
CA GLU A 133 16.37 23.50 -2.07
C GLU A 133 15.57 22.24 -1.73
N GLU A 134 14.45 22.02 -2.42
CA GLU A 134 13.60 20.83 -2.26
C GLU A 134 14.31 19.60 -2.85
N ILE A 135 14.97 19.76 -4.00
CA ILE A 135 15.80 18.71 -4.60
C ILE A 135 16.96 18.36 -3.66
N GLU A 136 17.67 19.34 -3.11
CA GLU A 136 18.72 19.09 -2.11
C GLU A 136 18.18 18.33 -0.90
N ALA A 137 16.99 18.68 -0.40
CA ALA A 137 16.37 18.01 0.73
C ALA A 137 15.98 16.55 0.43
N VAL A 138 15.44 16.27 -0.75
CA VAL A 138 15.12 14.90 -1.19
C VAL A 138 16.41 14.08 -1.37
N ILE A 139 17.42 14.65 -2.02
CA ILE A 139 18.70 13.97 -2.22
C ILE A 139 19.44 13.75 -0.89
N ALA A 140 19.33 14.69 0.05
CA ALA A 140 19.88 14.52 1.40
C ALA A 140 19.19 13.38 2.16
N HIS A 141 17.86 13.26 2.04
CA HIS A 141 17.09 12.14 2.62
C HIS A 141 17.60 10.80 2.07
N GLU A 142 17.74 10.71 0.75
CA GLU A 142 18.25 9.51 0.06
C GLU A 142 19.70 9.17 0.43
N LEU A 143 20.59 10.16 0.50
CA LEU A 143 21.96 9.96 1.01
C LEU A 143 21.95 9.51 2.47
N GLY A 144 20.98 9.96 3.26
CA GLY A 144 20.74 9.52 4.63
C GLY A 144 20.57 8.01 4.75
N HIS A 145 19.84 7.39 3.82
CA HIS A 145 19.69 5.92 3.79
C HIS A 145 21.02 5.20 3.60
N ILE A 146 21.85 5.70 2.68
CA ILE A 146 23.17 5.14 2.39
C ILE A 146 24.10 5.27 3.59
N ILE A 147 24.20 6.49 4.14
CA ILE A 147 25.13 6.84 5.23
C ILE A 147 24.76 6.10 6.51
N ARG A 148 23.47 6.04 6.83
CA ARG A 148 22.97 5.35 8.02
C ARG A 148 22.81 3.83 7.83
N ARG A 149 23.28 3.29 6.69
CA ARG A 149 23.35 1.85 6.38
C ARG A 149 22.01 1.12 6.38
N ASP A 150 20.97 1.77 5.85
CA ASP A 150 19.62 1.23 5.85
C ASP A 150 19.50 -0.14 5.20
N PHE A 151 20.17 -0.33 4.07
CA PHE A 151 20.16 -1.60 3.34
C PHE A 151 20.60 -2.78 4.22
N ILE A 152 21.68 -2.60 4.98
CA ILE A 152 22.24 -3.66 5.85
C ILE A 152 21.29 -3.95 7.01
N ILE A 153 20.81 -2.90 7.68
CA ILE A 153 19.93 -3.01 8.85
C ILE A 153 18.64 -3.73 8.46
N MET A 154 18.02 -3.33 7.34
CA MET A 154 16.79 -3.93 6.86
C MET A 154 16.99 -5.37 6.40
N THR A 155 18.10 -5.71 5.73
CA THR A 155 18.43 -7.10 5.36
C THR A 155 18.61 -8.00 6.59
N ILE A 156 19.31 -7.53 7.63
CA ILE A 156 19.50 -8.32 8.86
C ILE A 156 18.15 -8.55 9.56
N ALA A 157 17.35 -7.49 9.70
CA ALA A 157 16.03 -7.58 10.32
C ALA A 157 15.09 -8.52 9.54
N SER A 158 15.04 -8.40 8.21
CA SER A 158 14.21 -9.26 7.36
C SER A 158 14.66 -10.73 7.40
N THR A 159 15.96 -10.98 7.45
CA THR A 159 16.52 -12.34 7.57
C THR A 159 16.10 -12.99 8.89
N GLY A 160 16.11 -12.23 10.00
CA GLY A 160 15.63 -12.72 11.29
C GLY A 160 14.14 -13.13 11.25
N VAL A 161 13.30 -12.30 10.64
CA VAL A 161 11.87 -12.61 10.46
C VAL A 161 11.67 -13.83 9.56
N GLN A 162 12.43 -13.95 8.48
CA GLN A 162 12.38 -15.11 7.58
C GLN A 162 12.72 -16.42 8.29
N ILE A 163 13.75 -16.42 9.15
CA ILE A 163 14.14 -17.59 9.94
C ILE A 163 13.00 -18.07 10.86
N LEU A 164 12.22 -17.15 11.45
CA LEU A 164 11.06 -17.51 12.28
C LEU A 164 9.98 -18.25 11.46
N TYR A 165 9.74 -17.82 10.22
CA TYR A 165 8.80 -18.51 9.33
C TYR A 165 9.31 -19.90 8.92
N GLU A 166 10.60 -20.01 8.61
CA GLU A 166 11.22 -21.29 8.26
C GLU A 166 11.19 -22.28 9.44
N LEU A 167 11.42 -21.79 10.66
CA LEU A 167 11.26 -22.58 11.89
C LEU A 167 9.82 -23.10 12.03
N TYR A 168 8.81 -22.24 11.82
CA TYR A 168 7.41 -22.68 11.81
C TYR A 168 7.16 -23.78 10.77
N GLN A 169 7.64 -23.60 9.54
CA GLN A 169 7.42 -24.56 8.45
C GLN A 169 8.11 -25.90 8.72
N TRP A 170 9.33 -25.87 9.24
CA TRP A 170 10.08 -27.08 9.58
C TRP A 170 9.42 -27.88 10.70
N MET A 171 9.01 -27.19 11.78
CA MET A 171 8.30 -27.81 12.90
C MET A 171 6.97 -28.41 12.45
N SER A 172 6.24 -27.70 11.58
CA SER A 172 4.94 -28.14 11.04
C SER A 172 5.06 -29.36 10.14
N LYS A 173 6.15 -29.51 9.39
CA LYS A 173 6.41 -30.69 8.55
C LYS A 173 6.81 -31.92 9.37
N ARG A 174 7.67 -31.76 10.39
CA ARG A 174 8.08 -32.88 11.28
C ARG A 174 6.93 -33.40 12.15
N ARG A 175 5.91 -32.58 12.41
CA ARG A 175 4.64 -32.99 13.01
C ARG A 175 3.98 -34.16 12.24
N SER A 176 4.09 -34.17 10.92
CA SER A 176 3.43 -35.17 10.06
C SER A 176 4.10 -36.55 10.11
N ASN A 177 5.36 -36.64 10.55
CA ASN A 177 6.19 -37.84 10.38
C ASN A 177 6.44 -38.65 11.67
N ASN A 178 6.15 -38.11 12.86
CA ASN A 178 6.45 -38.77 14.14
C ASN A 178 5.23 -39.48 14.75
N ASN A 179 5.42 -40.50 15.61
CA ASN A 179 4.33 -41.23 16.28
C ASN A 179 4.12 -40.81 17.76
N SER A 180 2.85 -40.64 18.10
CA SER A 180 2.13 -40.44 19.38
C SER A 180 2.57 -39.48 20.51
N LYS A 181 3.85 -39.25 20.88
CA LYS A 181 4.17 -38.42 22.09
C LYS A 181 4.93 -37.10 21.85
N SER A 182 5.80 -37.03 20.83
CA SER A 182 6.54 -35.80 20.49
C SER A 182 5.71 -34.77 19.71
N LYS A 183 4.47 -35.10 19.31
CA LYS A 183 3.62 -34.26 18.44
C LYS A 183 3.16 -32.95 19.11
N GLY A 184 2.86 -33.00 20.41
CA GLY A 184 2.29 -31.85 21.14
C GLY A 184 3.29 -30.70 21.33
N GLY A 185 4.51 -31.01 21.81
CA GLY A 185 5.56 -30.00 22.01
C GLY A 185 6.03 -29.36 20.71
N LEU A 186 6.16 -30.15 19.63
CA LEU A 186 6.54 -29.64 18.31
C LEU A 186 5.46 -28.73 17.70
N ALA A 187 4.18 -29.07 17.92
CA ALA A 187 3.06 -28.24 17.47
C ALA A 187 3.00 -26.90 18.20
N TYR A 188 3.19 -26.89 19.53
CA TYR A 188 3.19 -25.66 20.32
C TYR A 188 4.35 -24.74 19.94
N ALA A 189 5.56 -25.29 19.80
CA ALA A 189 6.73 -24.52 19.40
C ALA A 189 6.64 -24.01 17.94
N GLY A 190 6.03 -24.78 17.03
CA GLY A 190 5.71 -24.31 15.68
C GLY A 190 4.71 -23.14 15.70
N LEU A 191 3.62 -23.25 16.45
CA LEU A 191 2.63 -22.18 16.60
C LEU A 191 3.28 -20.92 17.20
N LEU A 192 4.12 -21.07 18.22
CA LEU A 192 4.86 -19.96 18.83
C LEU A 192 5.80 -19.28 17.83
N ALA A 193 6.52 -20.06 17.01
CA ALA A 193 7.37 -19.51 15.94
C ALA A 193 6.56 -18.72 14.90
N TYR A 194 5.35 -19.20 14.55
CA TYR A 194 4.44 -18.47 13.66
C TYR A 194 3.96 -17.16 14.28
N VAL A 195 3.57 -17.16 15.57
CA VAL A 195 3.20 -15.94 16.28
C VAL A 195 4.35 -14.94 16.30
N PHE A 196 5.58 -15.39 16.58
CA PHE A 196 6.75 -14.51 16.52
C PHE A 196 7.07 -14.03 15.10
N TYR A 197 6.84 -14.82 14.06
CA TYR A 197 6.95 -14.37 12.66
C TYR A 197 5.94 -13.25 12.37
N LEU A 198 4.69 -13.38 12.81
CA LEU A 198 3.68 -12.33 12.66
C LEU A 198 4.10 -11.04 13.38
N VAL A 199 4.49 -11.14 14.67
CA VAL A 199 4.98 -9.99 15.44
C VAL A 199 6.22 -9.38 14.79
N GLY A 200 7.17 -10.22 14.35
CA GLY A 200 8.40 -9.81 13.66
C GLY A 200 8.13 -9.05 12.37
N THR A 201 7.09 -9.42 11.62
CA THR A 201 6.67 -8.72 10.40
C THR A 201 6.21 -7.29 10.72
N TYR A 202 5.41 -7.11 11.78
CA TYR A 202 5.02 -5.77 12.22
C TYR A 202 6.18 -4.96 12.80
N LEU A 203 7.11 -5.61 13.50
CA LEU A 203 8.35 -4.96 13.98
C LEU A 203 9.24 -4.52 12.81
N LEU A 204 9.31 -5.31 11.73
CA LEU A 204 10.05 -4.95 10.51
C LEU A 204 9.44 -3.71 9.85
N LEU A 205 8.11 -3.65 9.74
CA LEU A 205 7.40 -2.46 9.24
C LEU A 205 7.63 -1.24 10.14
N PHE A 206 7.62 -1.42 11.47
CA PHE A 206 7.95 -0.36 12.42
C PHE A 206 9.39 0.15 12.28
N LEU A 207 10.35 -0.77 12.10
CA LEU A 207 11.75 -0.44 11.86
C LEU A 207 11.87 0.38 10.57
N SER A 208 11.24 -0.06 9.47
CA SER A 208 11.20 0.67 8.20
C SER A 208 10.74 2.13 8.40
N ARG A 209 9.62 2.34 9.11
CA ARG A 209 9.12 3.69 9.41
C ARG A 209 10.06 4.52 10.29
N THR A 210 10.74 3.89 11.25
CA THR A 210 11.73 4.55 12.09
C THR A 210 12.95 4.98 11.28
N ARG A 211 13.31 4.20 10.25
CA ARG A 211 14.41 4.53 9.34
C ARG A 211 14.09 5.74 8.47
N GLU A 212 12.86 5.86 7.98
CA GLU A 212 12.34 7.06 7.29
C GLU A 212 12.48 8.32 8.15
N TYR A 213 11.98 8.31 9.39
CA TYR A 213 12.10 9.47 10.28
C TYR A 213 13.57 9.88 10.53
N GLY A 214 14.47 8.91 10.58
CA GLY A 214 15.89 9.22 10.71
C GLY A 214 16.53 9.74 9.42
N ALA A 215 16.01 9.39 8.24
CA ALA A 215 16.44 9.96 6.97
C ALA A 215 15.89 11.39 6.80
N ASP A 216 14.67 11.64 7.26
CA ASP A 216 14.08 12.99 7.38
C ASP A 216 14.92 13.89 8.30
N ALA A 217 15.29 13.39 9.49
CA ALA A 217 16.16 14.12 10.43
C ALA A 217 17.56 14.35 9.86
N PHE A 218 18.11 13.37 9.12
CA PHE A 218 19.40 13.53 8.44
C PHE A 218 19.32 14.63 7.38
N SER A 219 18.30 14.61 6.51
CA SER A 219 18.06 15.64 5.51
C SER A 219 17.96 17.03 6.15
N ALA A 220 17.12 17.17 7.19
CA ALA A 220 16.99 18.38 7.97
C ALA A 220 18.33 18.91 8.52
N SER A 221 19.21 18.01 8.98
CA SER A 221 20.52 18.39 9.52
C SER A 221 21.53 18.82 8.45
N GLU A 222 21.46 18.25 7.24
CA GLU A 222 22.40 18.57 6.16
C GLU A 222 21.97 19.77 5.32
N THR A 223 20.66 19.95 5.11
CA THR A 223 20.12 21.12 4.39
C THR A 223 19.87 22.30 5.30
N GLN A 224 19.76 22.08 6.62
CA GLN A 224 19.25 23.04 7.58
C GLN A 224 17.85 23.55 7.21
N ASN A 225 17.10 22.86 6.35
CA ASN A 225 15.79 23.30 5.84
C ASN A 225 14.79 22.13 5.82
N PRO A 226 14.21 21.75 6.97
CA PRO A 226 13.27 20.64 7.05
C PRO A 226 11.97 20.92 6.29
N ASP A 227 11.54 22.19 6.22
CA ASP A 227 10.37 22.62 5.45
C ASP A 227 10.50 22.34 3.96
N ALA A 228 11.71 22.44 3.38
CA ALA A 228 11.95 22.08 1.99
C ALA A 228 11.61 20.62 1.70
N LEU A 229 11.94 19.69 2.62
CA LEU A 229 11.54 18.29 2.47
C LEU A 229 10.02 18.13 2.58
N ALA A 230 9.38 18.84 3.51
CA ALA A 230 7.93 18.78 3.69
C ALA A 230 7.19 19.23 2.42
N ARG A 231 7.59 20.38 1.83
CA ARG A 231 7.05 20.85 0.56
C ARG A 231 7.34 19.89 -0.59
N ALA A 232 8.56 19.34 -0.65
CA ALA A 232 8.93 18.36 -1.67
C ALA A 232 8.02 17.13 -1.64
N LEU A 233 7.70 16.59 -0.46
CA LEU A 233 6.79 15.44 -0.33
C LEU A 233 5.42 15.71 -0.98
N VAL A 234 4.88 16.92 -0.83
CA VAL A 234 3.60 17.32 -1.43
C VAL A 234 3.74 17.56 -2.93
N LYS A 235 4.78 18.26 -3.38
CA LYS A 235 5.00 18.53 -4.80
C LYS A 235 5.33 17.27 -5.60
N ILE A 236 6.05 16.31 -5.02
CA ILE A 236 6.28 15.01 -5.66
C ILE A 236 4.97 14.23 -5.78
N ALA A 237 4.19 14.19 -4.70
CA ALA A 237 2.85 13.61 -4.70
C ALA A 237 1.97 14.23 -5.80
N TYR A 238 2.05 15.55 -5.97
CA TYR A 238 1.39 16.28 -7.04
C TYR A 238 1.87 15.89 -8.44
N GLY A 239 3.18 15.86 -8.68
CA GLY A 239 3.71 15.52 -10.01
C GLY A 239 3.33 14.10 -10.47
N ILE A 240 3.13 13.17 -9.54
CA ILE A 240 2.61 11.82 -9.81
C ILE A 240 1.16 11.84 -10.34
N VAL A 241 0.39 12.89 -10.04
CA VAL A 241 -1.03 13.02 -10.43
C VAL A 241 -1.19 13.99 -11.61
N ALA A 242 -0.34 15.00 -11.71
CA ALA A 242 -0.47 16.10 -12.66
C ALA A 242 -0.28 15.68 -14.12
N LYS A 243 0.56 14.66 -14.40
CA LYS A 243 0.77 14.14 -15.74
C LYS A 243 0.01 12.83 -15.96
N PRO A 244 -0.64 12.63 -17.12
CA PRO A 244 -1.12 11.32 -17.48
C PRO A 244 0.08 10.40 -17.72
N ASP A 245 0.36 9.50 -16.78
CA ASP A 245 1.35 8.43 -16.92
C ASP A 245 1.24 7.73 -18.29
N ALA A 246 2.32 7.69 -19.06
CA ALA A 246 2.50 6.63 -20.05
C ALA A 246 2.62 5.27 -19.31
N PRO A 247 2.25 4.13 -19.93
CA PRO A 247 2.32 2.81 -19.26
C PRO A 247 3.69 2.45 -18.69
N GLU A 248 4.76 3.01 -19.24
CA GLU A 248 6.14 2.83 -18.76
C GLU A 248 6.41 3.59 -17.46
N GLN A 249 5.88 4.81 -17.32
CA GLN A 249 6.10 5.70 -16.18
C GLN A 249 5.36 5.21 -14.92
N LYS A 250 4.14 4.68 -15.10
CA LYS A 250 3.39 4.01 -14.03
C LYS A 250 4.13 2.78 -13.48
N ARG A 251 4.77 1.99 -14.36
CA ARG A 251 5.56 0.81 -13.93
C ARG A 251 6.72 1.24 -13.05
N LEU A 252 7.37 2.35 -13.37
CA LEU A 252 8.46 2.89 -12.56
C LEU A 252 7.95 3.17 -11.14
N LEU A 253 6.88 3.95 -11.01
CA LEU A 253 6.29 4.30 -9.71
C LEU A 253 5.86 3.07 -8.91
N GLU A 254 5.18 2.10 -9.54
CA GLU A 254 4.75 0.87 -8.86
C GLU A 254 5.93 -0.01 -8.44
N SER A 255 6.96 -0.14 -9.30
CA SER A 255 8.14 -0.98 -9.02
C SER A 255 9.11 -0.35 -8.00
N THR A 256 9.09 0.97 -7.87
CA THR A 256 9.97 1.74 -6.97
C THR A 256 9.26 2.13 -5.66
N ARG A 257 7.98 1.77 -5.49
CA ARG A 257 7.15 2.08 -4.30
C ARG A 257 7.83 1.77 -2.96
N ALA A 258 8.60 0.69 -2.88
CA ALA A 258 9.27 0.28 -1.66
C ALA A 258 10.62 0.98 -1.42
N LEU A 259 11.10 1.74 -2.40
CA LEU A 259 12.42 2.40 -2.40
C LEU A 259 12.32 3.93 -2.42
N GLY A 260 11.23 4.48 -2.96
CA GLY A 260 11.01 5.91 -3.00
C GLY A 260 10.53 6.45 -1.65
N PRO A 261 10.60 7.78 -1.44
CA PRO A 261 10.35 8.40 -0.14
C PRO A 261 8.87 8.42 0.25
N PHE A 262 7.96 7.67 -0.39
CA PHE A 262 6.55 7.60 0.03
C PHE A 262 5.85 6.37 -0.57
N ASP A 263 4.73 5.99 0.06
CA ASP A 263 3.81 5.03 -0.53
C ASP A 263 3.04 5.68 -1.69
N THR A 264 3.02 5.04 -2.87
CA THR A 264 2.37 5.59 -4.07
C THR A 264 0.87 5.83 -3.92
N ARG A 265 0.17 5.07 -3.06
CA ARG A 265 -1.27 5.29 -2.79
C ARG A 265 -1.49 6.52 -1.91
N ALA A 266 -0.62 6.74 -0.92
CA ALA A 266 -0.62 7.96 -0.11
C ALA A 266 -0.26 9.19 -0.96
N ALA A 267 0.72 9.05 -1.85
CA ALA A 267 1.18 10.10 -2.74
C ALA A 267 0.08 10.56 -3.70
N ARG A 268 -0.65 9.63 -4.36
CA ARG A 268 -1.80 10.01 -5.19
C ARG A 268 -2.85 10.80 -4.42
N HIS A 269 -3.08 10.45 -3.16
CA HIS A 269 -4.04 11.17 -2.34
C HIS A 269 -3.59 12.61 -2.03
N LEU A 270 -2.35 12.79 -1.58
CA LEU A 270 -1.85 14.12 -1.26
C LEU A 270 -1.68 14.98 -2.51
N GLY A 271 -1.30 14.38 -3.64
CA GLY A 271 -1.13 15.06 -4.92
C GLY A 271 -2.44 15.53 -5.53
N THR A 272 -3.46 14.67 -5.51
CA THR A 272 -4.82 15.06 -5.93
C THR A 272 -5.34 16.18 -5.04
N ALA A 273 -5.15 16.11 -3.71
CA ALA A 273 -5.53 17.19 -2.79
C ALA A 273 -4.78 18.50 -3.07
N TYR A 274 -3.48 18.45 -3.39
CA TYR A 274 -2.69 19.65 -3.68
C TYR A 274 -3.15 20.35 -4.96
N GLU A 275 -3.35 19.59 -6.04
CA GLU A 275 -3.94 20.10 -7.28
C GLU A 275 -5.33 20.70 -7.01
N SER A 276 -6.14 19.99 -6.22
CA SER A 276 -7.51 20.36 -5.86
C SER A 276 -7.60 21.66 -5.07
N SER A 277 -6.63 21.87 -4.19
CA SER A 277 -6.52 23.09 -3.40
C SER A 277 -6.00 24.30 -4.18
N LYS A 278 -5.67 24.15 -5.48
CA LYS A 278 -4.89 25.15 -6.23
C LYS A 278 -3.60 25.51 -5.53
N GLN A 279 -2.93 24.49 -4.98
CA GLN A 279 -1.65 24.63 -4.27
C GLN A 279 -1.75 25.42 -2.96
N ASP A 280 -2.92 25.42 -2.31
CA ASP A 280 -3.13 26.03 -0.99
C ASP A 280 -2.70 25.06 0.13
N TRP A 281 -1.59 25.40 0.78
CA TRP A 281 -1.02 24.67 1.92
C TRP A 281 -1.97 24.58 3.12
N HIS A 282 -2.89 25.53 3.30
CA HIS A 282 -3.87 25.48 4.39
C HIS A 282 -4.95 24.43 4.14
N ALA A 283 -5.42 24.31 2.90
CA ALA A 283 -6.35 23.26 2.51
C ALA A 283 -5.72 21.86 2.64
N ILE A 284 -4.44 21.71 2.28
CA ILE A 284 -3.69 20.46 2.52
C ILE A 284 -3.65 20.08 3.99
N SER A 285 -3.47 21.06 4.88
CA SER A 285 -3.42 20.85 6.33
C SER A 285 -4.71 20.20 6.86
N LYS A 286 -5.87 20.53 6.28
CA LYS A 286 -7.16 19.88 6.60
C LYS A 286 -7.25 18.45 6.08
N VAL A 287 -6.70 18.19 4.90
CA VAL A 287 -6.71 16.85 4.29
C VAL A 287 -5.83 15.86 5.06
N ILE A 288 -4.67 16.30 5.57
CA ILE A 288 -3.79 15.49 6.41
C ILE A 288 -4.28 15.34 7.85
N ALA A 289 -5.34 16.07 8.25
CA ALA A 289 -5.93 15.96 9.59
C ALA A 289 -6.39 14.53 9.92
N PHE A 290 -6.81 13.76 8.91
CA PHE A 290 -7.14 12.35 9.05
C PHE A 290 -5.98 11.53 9.66
N ASP A 291 -4.73 11.80 9.27
CA ASP A 291 -3.54 11.06 9.70
C ASP A 291 -3.25 11.18 11.21
N PHE A 292 -3.77 12.27 11.81
CA PHE A 292 -3.62 12.60 13.22
C PHE A 292 -4.84 12.20 14.04
N LEU A 293 -6.04 12.58 13.56
CA LEU A 293 -7.27 12.53 14.35
C LEU A 293 -7.97 11.17 14.23
N SER A 294 -7.94 10.54 13.06
CA SER A 294 -8.70 9.31 12.82
C SER A 294 -8.08 8.11 13.56
N PRO A 295 -8.87 7.32 14.30
CA PRO A 295 -8.39 6.06 14.89
C PRO A 295 -7.96 5.06 13.82
N TRP A 296 -8.59 5.10 12.62
CA TRP A 296 -8.21 4.28 11.49
C TRP A 296 -6.77 4.54 11.04
N ALA A 297 -6.31 5.79 11.05
CA ALA A 297 -4.95 6.14 10.63
C ALA A 297 -3.87 5.35 11.40
N LYS A 298 -4.08 5.07 12.70
CA LYS A 298 -3.14 4.27 13.50
C LYS A 298 -3.07 2.81 13.02
N ILE A 299 -4.21 2.19 12.72
CA ILE A 299 -4.27 0.80 12.24
C ILE A 299 -3.68 0.71 10.84
N LEU A 300 -4.08 1.62 9.95
CA LEU A 300 -3.62 1.66 8.58
C LEU A 300 -2.11 1.84 8.49
N GLN A 301 -1.53 2.65 9.38
CA GLN A 301 -0.08 2.82 9.46
C GLN A 301 0.67 1.53 9.83
N LEU A 302 0.07 0.62 10.61
CA LEU A 302 0.74 -0.64 11.01
C LEU A 302 1.07 -1.53 9.81
N GLN A 303 0.26 -1.45 8.75
CA GLN A 303 0.42 -2.23 7.52
C GLN A 303 1.25 -1.50 6.44
N SER A 304 1.82 -0.34 6.76
CA SER A 304 2.61 0.48 5.82
C SER A 304 4.11 0.41 6.11
N THR A 305 4.93 0.35 5.06
CA THR A 305 6.40 0.47 5.14
C THR A 305 6.85 1.90 5.41
N HIS A 306 6.04 2.89 5.00
CA HIS A 306 6.30 4.31 5.21
C HIS A 306 5.36 4.89 6.27
N PRO A 307 5.82 5.86 7.08
CA PRO A 307 4.92 6.60 7.94
C PRO A 307 3.92 7.39 7.10
N LEU A 308 2.74 7.66 7.67
CA LEU A 308 1.74 8.51 7.00
C LEU A 308 2.33 9.90 6.73
N THR A 309 2.04 10.45 5.55
CA THR A 309 2.69 11.67 5.09
C THR A 309 2.43 12.86 6.01
N GLY A 310 1.21 13.00 6.55
CA GLY A 310 0.91 14.03 7.55
C GLY A 310 1.83 13.95 8.77
N ARG A 311 2.08 12.74 9.29
CA ARG A 311 2.97 12.53 10.45
C ARG A 311 4.44 12.83 10.16
N ARG A 312 4.88 12.67 8.91
CA ARG A 312 6.24 13.06 8.51
C ARG A 312 6.36 14.57 8.41
N ILE A 313 5.38 15.22 7.79
CA ILE A 313 5.31 16.69 7.72
C ILE A 313 5.28 17.28 9.13
N GLU A 314 4.51 16.72 10.06
CA GLU A 314 4.49 17.15 11.46
C GLU A 314 5.87 17.06 12.12
N LYS A 315 6.59 15.94 11.93
CA LYS A 315 7.95 15.81 12.47
C LYS A 315 8.95 16.76 11.83
N LEU A 316 8.81 17.05 10.53
CA LEU A 316 9.61 18.06 9.85
C LEU A 316 9.28 19.48 10.36
N ASN A 317 8.02 19.77 10.66
CA ASN A 317 7.61 21.02 11.28
C ASN A 317 8.21 21.18 12.68
N ASP A 318 8.23 20.12 13.49
CA ASP A 318 8.91 20.13 14.80
C ASP A 318 10.40 20.45 14.64
N LEU A 319 11.07 19.84 13.66
CA LEU A 319 12.48 20.12 13.35
C LEU A 319 12.68 21.57 12.87
N SER A 320 11.81 22.08 12.00
CA SER A 320 11.85 23.48 11.56
C SER A 320 11.68 24.45 12.73
N ALA A 321 10.74 24.16 13.63
CA ALA A 321 10.51 24.96 14.83
C ALA A 321 11.74 24.98 15.76
N ASN A 322 12.41 23.83 15.94
CA ASN A 322 13.66 23.74 16.72
C ASN A 322 14.80 24.56 16.10
N LEU A 323 14.79 24.74 14.77
CA LEU A 323 15.74 25.60 14.06
C LEU A 323 15.30 27.07 13.99
N GLY A 324 14.17 27.44 14.60
CA GLY A 324 13.59 28.79 14.52
C GLY A 324 13.14 29.19 13.11
N LYS A 325 12.88 28.21 12.23
CA LYS A 325 12.45 28.43 10.85
C LYS A 325 10.93 28.40 10.72
N LYS A 326 10.41 29.16 9.76
CA LYS A 326 8.99 29.15 9.40
C LYS A 326 8.64 27.83 8.70
N VAL A 327 7.39 27.41 8.85
CA VAL A 327 6.81 26.24 8.19
C VAL A 327 5.77 26.69 7.17
N SER A 328 5.73 26.01 6.03
CA SER A 328 4.80 26.27 4.93
C SER A 328 3.44 25.62 5.19
N MET A 329 3.43 24.46 5.84
CA MET A 329 2.22 23.71 6.21
C MET A 329 2.04 23.70 7.72
N ASP A 330 0.96 24.29 8.24
CA ASP A 330 0.68 24.27 9.67
C ASP A 330 -0.12 23.04 10.08
N THR A 331 0.58 22.03 10.61
CA THR A 331 -0.05 20.83 11.16
C THR A 331 -0.75 21.05 12.49
N LYS A 332 -0.50 22.16 13.21
CA LYS A 332 -1.19 22.44 14.49
C LYS A 332 -2.65 22.77 14.26
N SER A 333 -2.95 23.54 13.21
CA SER A 333 -4.33 23.83 12.79
C SER A 333 -5.18 22.57 12.56
N ALA A 334 -4.55 21.46 12.16
CA ALA A 334 -5.23 20.17 11.99
C ALA A 334 -5.62 19.54 13.33
N HIS A 335 -4.81 19.70 14.38
CA HIS A 335 -5.12 19.23 15.74
C HIS A 335 -6.20 20.10 16.42
N ASP A 336 -6.24 21.38 16.08
CA ASP A 336 -7.18 22.35 16.65
C ASP A 336 -8.59 22.25 16.03
N MET A 337 -8.79 21.36 15.04
CA MET A 337 -10.11 21.10 14.47
C MET A 337 -11.07 20.58 15.54
N THR A 338 -12.24 21.20 15.66
CA THR A 338 -13.33 20.70 16.52
C THR A 338 -13.87 19.38 15.96
N VAL A 339 -13.60 18.28 16.68
CA VAL A 339 -14.03 16.93 16.32
C VAL A 339 -14.90 16.32 17.39
N ASP A 340 -16.03 15.74 16.98
CA ASP A 340 -16.83 14.89 17.85
C ASP A 340 -16.15 13.53 18.00
N LYS A 341 -15.40 13.39 19.11
CA LYS A 341 -14.70 12.15 19.46
C LYS A 341 -15.66 10.99 19.66
N GLY A 342 -16.87 11.23 20.19
CA GLY A 342 -17.87 10.19 20.39
C GLY A 342 -18.31 9.58 19.07
N LYS A 343 -18.64 10.43 18.09
CA LYS A 343 -18.99 10.00 16.73
C LYS A 343 -17.81 9.29 16.04
N LEU A 344 -16.60 9.81 16.19
CA LEU A 344 -15.41 9.26 15.54
C LEU A 344 -15.05 7.86 16.08
N TYR A 345 -14.91 7.72 17.40
CA TYR A 345 -14.57 6.44 18.03
C TYR A 345 -15.74 5.45 17.99
N GLY A 346 -16.98 5.92 18.16
CA GLY A 346 -18.17 5.08 18.02
C GLY A 346 -18.29 4.51 16.60
N GLY A 347 -18.03 5.34 15.59
CA GLY A 347 -17.94 4.89 14.20
C GLY A 347 -16.85 3.83 14.01
N PHE A 348 -15.65 4.08 14.53
CA PHE A 348 -14.53 3.14 14.45
C PHE A 348 -14.83 1.78 15.08
N PHE A 349 -15.34 1.72 16.30
CA PHE A 349 -15.66 0.44 16.94
C PHE A 349 -16.76 -0.31 16.21
N LYS A 350 -17.76 0.41 15.67
CA LYS A 350 -18.80 -0.18 14.82
C LYS A 350 -18.22 -0.76 13.54
N ASP A 351 -17.33 -0.02 12.88
CA ASP A 351 -16.66 -0.48 11.67
C ASP A 351 -15.84 -1.76 11.93
N VAL A 352 -15.06 -1.79 13.03
CA VAL A 352 -14.28 -2.96 13.44
C VAL A 352 -15.19 -4.16 13.74
N PHE A 353 -16.28 -3.95 14.49
CA PHE A 353 -17.23 -5.01 14.80
C PHE A 353 -17.85 -5.61 13.52
N ILE A 354 -18.24 -4.76 12.57
CA ILE A 354 -18.83 -5.19 11.30
C ILE A 354 -17.81 -5.88 10.40
N TYR A 355 -16.55 -5.41 10.39
CA TYR A 355 -15.46 -6.07 9.67
C TYR A 355 -15.30 -7.54 10.07
N PHE A 356 -15.47 -7.86 11.36
CA PHE A 356 -15.35 -9.23 11.89
C PHE A 356 -16.65 -10.05 11.83
N MET A 357 -17.78 -9.51 11.34
CA MET A 357 -19.06 -10.25 11.27
C MET A 357 -19.00 -11.59 10.54
N PRO A 358 -18.33 -11.73 9.39
CA PRO A 358 -18.17 -13.03 8.72
C PRO A 358 -17.47 -14.11 9.58
N TRP A 359 -16.79 -13.72 10.66
CA TRP A 359 -16.10 -14.64 11.58
C TRP A 359 -16.83 -14.78 12.92
N ILE A 360 -17.44 -13.70 13.43
CA ILE A 360 -18.18 -13.70 14.70
C ILE A 360 -19.41 -14.61 14.61
N LEU A 361 -20.18 -14.52 13.51
CA LEU A 361 -21.40 -15.31 13.34
C LEU A 361 -21.14 -16.84 13.27
N PRO A 362 -20.22 -17.37 12.44
CA PRO A 362 -19.93 -18.80 12.46
C PRO A 362 -19.32 -19.26 13.78
N PHE A 363 -18.55 -18.41 14.46
CA PHE A 363 -18.03 -18.74 15.79
C PHE A 363 -19.15 -18.86 16.84
N ALA A 364 -20.18 -18.01 16.76
CA ALA A 364 -21.38 -18.14 17.59
C ALA A 364 -22.13 -19.45 17.29
N CYS A 365 -22.25 -19.85 16.01
CA CYS A 365 -22.81 -21.15 15.64
C CYS A 365 -22.00 -22.32 16.22
N LEU A 366 -20.66 -22.24 16.21
CA LEU A 366 -19.79 -23.25 16.79
C LEU A 366 -20.00 -23.39 18.32
N ILE A 367 -20.09 -22.27 19.04
CA ILE A 367 -20.38 -22.28 20.47
C ILE A 367 -21.78 -22.86 20.74
N ALA A 368 -22.79 -22.43 19.98
CA ALA A 368 -24.14 -22.95 20.12
C ALA A 368 -24.22 -24.45 19.83
N ALA A 369 -23.49 -24.95 18.84
CA ALA A 369 -23.36 -26.37 18.53
C ALA A 369 -22.82 -27.15 19.73
N ALA A 370 -21.78 -26.63 20.39
CA ALA A 370 -21.16 -27.25 21.56
C ALA A 370 -22.09 -27.25 22.79
N ILE A 371 -22.79 -26.15 23.05
CA ILE A 371 -23.70 -26.01 24.21
C ILE A 371 -24.97 -26.86 24.04
N LEU A 372 -25.55 -26.85 22.83
CA LEU A 372 -26.83 -27.52 22.55
C LEU A 372 -26.65 -28.97 22.09
N GLY A 373 -25.41 -29.43 21.89
CA GLY A 373 -25.11 -30.77 21.38
C GLY A 373 -25.66 -31.03 19.97
N ASN A 374 -25.90 -29.98 19.17
CA ASN A 374 -26.53 -30.09 17.87
C ASN A 374 -25.54 -29.87 16.73
N ALA A 375 -25.08 -30.97 16.13
CA ALA A 375 -24.10 -30.97 15.04
C ALA A 375 -24.59 -30.26 13.77
N THR A 376 -25.91 -30.13 13.55
CA THR A 376 -26.45 -29.40 12.38
C THR A 376 -26.07 -27.92 12.38
N LEU A 377 -25.79 -27.34 13.55
CA LEU A 377 -25.32 -25.96 13.68
C LEU A 377 -23.92 -25.74 13.09
N LEU A 378 -23.14 -26.81 12.88
CA LEU A 378 -21.85 -26.73 12.17
C LEU A 378 -22.05 -26.48 10.67
N ILE A 379 -23.11 -27.01 10.05
CA ILE A 379 -23.46 -26.67 8.65
C ILE A 379 -23.80 -25.18 8.56
N TRP A 380 -24.56 -24.68 9.53
CA TRP A 380 -25.00 -23.28 9.58
C TRP A 380 -23.86 -22.28 9.73
N MET A 381 -22.64 -22.70 10.05
CA MET A 381 -21.46 -21.82 10.00
C MET A 381 -21.25 -21.23 8.60
N LEU A 382 -21.48 -22.01 7.54
CA LEU A 382 -21.36 -21.50 6.16
C LEU A 382 -22.41 -20.42 5.87
N GLY A 383 -23.67 -20.67 6.28
CA GLY A 383 -24.74 -19.68 6.15
C GLY A 383 -24.47 -18.42 6.97
N ALA A 384 -23.92 -18.58 8.17
CA ALA A 384 -23.52 -17.48 9.06
C ALA A 384 -22.41 -16.61 8.46
N ILE A 385 -21.42 -17.21 7.78
CA ILE A 385 -20.43 -16.46 6.98
C ILE A 385 -21.14 -15.65 5.90
N GLY A 386 -22.05 -16.28 5.14
CA GLY A 386 -22.83 -15.62 4.09
C GLY A 386 -23.64 -14.42 4.61
N VAL A 387 -24.34 -14.57 5.74
CA VAL A 387 -25.05 -13.48 6.41
C VAL A 387 -24.09 -12.37 6.84
N GLY A 388 -22.94 -12.73 7.42
CA GLY A 388 -21.92 -11.76 7.83
C GLY A 388 -21.41 -10.92 6.66
N ILE A 389 -21.19 -11.54 5.50
CA ILE A 389 -20.80 -10.84 4.27
C ILE A 389 -21.89 -9.87 3.81
N LEU A 390 -23.17 -10.28 3.85
CA LEU A 390 -24.29 -9.41 3.47
C LEU A 390 -24.44 -8.21 4.41
N ILE A 391 -24.28 -8.41 5.73
CA ILE A 391 -24.26 -7.32 6.72
C ILE A 391 -23.12 -6.35 6.42
N GLN A 392 -21.92 -6.88 6.15
CA GLN A 392 -20.75 -6.07 5.83
C GLN A 392 -20.97 -5.23 4.57
N LEU A 393 -21.56 -5.80 3.51
CA LEU A 393 -21.86 -5.08 2.26
C LEU A 393 -22.92 -4.00 2.45
N ALA A 394 -23.98 -4.27 3.20
CA ALA A 394 -25.02 -3.29 3.50
C ALA A 394 -24.48 -2.11 4.30
N TYR A 395 -23.52 -2.36 5.20
CA TYR A 395 -22.85 -1.30 5.96
C TYR A 395 -21.81 -0.54 5.13
N LYS A 396 -21.09 -1.24 4.24
CA LYS A 396 -20.06 -0.65 3.39
C LYS A 396 -20.65 0.31 2.35
N TYR A 397 -21.79 -0.05 1.77
CA TYR A 397 -22.49 0.72 0.74
C TYR A 397 -23.89 1.16 1.23
N PRO A 398 -23.98 2.15 2.13
CA PRO A 398 -25.27 2.62 2.64
C PRO A 398 -26.12 3.25 1.54
N GLU A 399 -27.43 2.99 1.56
CA GLU A 399 -28.39 3.52 0.57
C GLU A 399 -29.01 4.87 0.98
N THR A 400 -28.33 5.62 1.85
CA THR A 400 -28.76 6.98 2.27
C THR A 400 -28.60 7.99 1.14
N GLU A 401 -29.34 9.09 1.19
CA GLU A 401 -29.26 10.15 0.18
C GLU A 401 -27.83 10.73 0.08
N PRO A 402 -27.30 10.85 -1.14
CA PRO A 402 -25.94 11.37 -1.33
C PRO A 402 -25.88 12.87 -1.04
N VAL A 403 -24.86 13.29 -0.31
CA VAL A 403 -24.61 14.71 -0.03
C VAL A 403 -23.85 15.32 -1.22
N LYS A 404 -24.28 16.48 -1.71
CA LYS A 404 -23.51 17.21 -2.72
C LYS A 404 -22.25 17.79 -2.09
N ALA A 405 -21.09 17.44 -2.62
CA ALA A 405 -19.79 17.90 -2.10
C ALA A 405 -18.85 18.22 -3.26
N THR A 406 -17.77 18.93 -2.96
CA THR A 406 -16.61 18.97 -3.86
C THR A 406 -15.57 17.95 -3.45
N THR A 407 -14.66 17.63 -4.36
CA THR A 407 -13.56 16.68 -4.15
C THR A 407 -12.75 17.01 -2.89
N LEU A 408 -12.39 18.28 -2.71
CA LEU A 408 -11.65 18.72 -1.52
C LEU A 408 -12.44 18.56 -0.22
N ASP A 409 -13.76 18.78 -0.25
CA ASP A 409 -14.61 18.64 0.95
C ASP A 409 -14.63 17.16 1.39
N MET A 410 -14.74 16.24 0.43
CA MET A 410 -14.70 14.79 0.69
C MET A 410 -13.32 14.34 1.19
N MET A 411 -12.25 14.82 0.56
CA MET A 411 -10.88 14.51 0.98
C MET A 411 -10.54 15.01 2.39
N SER A 412 -11.27 16.03 2.87
CA SER A 412 -11.12 16.60 4.21
C SER A 412 -12.04 15.92 5.26
N ASP A 413 -12.85 14.94 4.86
CA ASP A 413 -13.76 14.24 5.76
C ASP A 413 -13.00 13.27 6.68
N ILE A 414 -12.81 13.69 7.93
CA ILE A 414 -12.15 12.90 8.98
C ILE A 414 -13.00 11.71 9.47
N TYR A 415 -14.30 11.69 9.20
CA TYR A 415 -15.22 10.61 9.58
C TYR A 415 -15.39 9.55 8.49
N ALA A 416 -14.73 9.74 7.34
CA ALA A 416 -14.58 8.73 6.32
C ALA A 416 -13.77 7.54 6.86
N SER A 417 -14.04 6.36 6.33
CA SER A 417 -13.52 5.09 6.84
C SER A 417 -13.19 4.16 5.66
N PRO A 418 -12.27 3.19 5.84
CA PRO A 418 -12.04 2.16 4.85
C PRO A 418 -13.22 1.18 4.76
N MET A 419 -14.06 1.13 5.79
CA MET A 419 -15.16 0.17 5.93
C MET A 419 -16.54 0.76 5.67
N ARG A 420 -16.72 2.06 5.86
CA ARG A 420 -18.00 2.74 5.70
C ARG A 420 -17.90 3.81 4.62
N GLY A 421 -18.53 3.54 3.49
CA GLY A 421 -18.58 4.46 2.36
C GLY A 421 -19.47 5.65 2.66
N GLN A 422 -18.93 6.86 2.49
CA GLN A 422 -19.68 8.10 2.64
C GLN A 422 -20.37 8.45 1.32
N PRO A 423 -21.72 8.51 1.27
CA PRO A 423 -22.44 8.72 0.03
C PRO A 423 -22.36 10.19 -0.40
N TYR A 424 -21.75 10.43 -1.56
CA TYR A 424 -21.61 11.77 -2.11
C TYR A 424 -22.10 11.86 -3.56
N SER A 425 -22.45 13.08 -3.96
CA SER A 425 -22.73 13.47 -5.34
C SER A 425 -21.71 14.51 -5.78
N LEU A 426 -21.03 14.22 -6.89
CA LEU A 426 -19.98 15.02 -7.49
C LEU A 426 -20.39 15.47 -8.89
N ASP A 427 -20.23 16.76 -9.18
CA ASP A 427 -20.42 17.31 -10.52
C ASP A 427 -19.08 17.77 -11.08
N GLY A 428 -18.68 17.26 -12.24
CA GLY A 428 -17.39 17.59 -12.81
C GLY A 428 -17.28 17.25 -14.29
N LYS A 429 -16.08 17.42 -14.84
CA LYS A 429 -15.71 17.02 -16.19
C LYS A 429 -14.85 15.77 -16.13
N ILE A 430 -15.15 14.79 -16.97
CA ILE A 430 -14.31 13.61 -17.12
C ILE A 430 -13.11 14.02 -17.97
N ILE A 431 -11.91 13.94 -17.42
CA ILE A 431 -10.69 14.45 -18.08
C ILE A 431 -9.74 13.35 -18.53
N GLY A 432 -9.94 12.12 -18.07
CA GLY A 432 -9.09 11.00 -18.45
C GLY A 432 -9.54 9.66 -17.90
N ARG A 433 -8.71 8.64 -18.11
CA ARG A 433 -8.86 7.32 -17.48
C ARG A 433 -8.26 7.34 -16.07
N GLY A 434 -8.77 6.50 -15.18
CA GLY A 434 -8.31 6.40 -13.80
C GLY A 434 -6.92 5.81 -13.67
N THR A 435 -6.46 5.09 -14.69
CA THR A 435 -5.02 4.87 -14.91
C THR A 435 -4.62 5.44 -16.25
N ALA A 436 -3.75 6.46 -16.21
CA ALA A 436 -3.22 7.07 -17.41
C ALA A 436 -2.39 6.05 -18.21
N GLY A 437 -2.44 6.17 -19.54
CA GLY A 437 -1.75 5.27 -20.48
C GLY A 437 -2.37 3.86 -20.62
N ALA A 438 -3.17 3.41 -19.65
CA ALA A 438 -3.82 2.11 -19.71
C ALA A 438 -5.07 2.17 -20.61
N TYR A 439 -4.91 1.75 -21.86
CA TYR A 439 -6.02 1.62 -22.83
C TYR A 439 -7.18 0.74 -22.32
N LEU A 440 -6.91 -0.16 -21.36
CA LEU A 440 -7.87 -1.08 -20.77
C LEU A 440 -8.41 -0.64 -19.40
N SER A 441 -8.11 0.57 -18.93
CA SER A 441 -8.64 1.06 -17.65
C SER A 441 -10.10 1.46 -17.78
N GLU A 442 -10.95 0.84 -16.98
CA GLU A 442 -12.38 1.08 -16.84
C GLU A 442 -12.70 2.31 -16.00
N ASP A 443 -11.83 2.62 -15.02
CA ASP A 443 -11.95 3.77 -14.15
C ASP A 443 -11.77 5.09 -14.92
N VAL A 444 -12.38 6.15 -14.41
CA VAL A 444 -12.30 7.50 -15.01
C VAL A 444 -11.86 8.53 -13.99
N MET A 445 -11.26 9.61 -14.49
CA MET A 445 -10.81 10.74 -13.69
C MET A 445 -11.79 11.89 -13.84
N LEU A 446 -12.40 12.32 -12.73
CA LEU A 446 -13.35 13.43 -12.69
C LEU A 446 -12.66 14.66 -12.10
N GLN A 447 -12.79 15.80 -12.77
CA GLN A 447 -12.33 17.10 -12.29
C GLN A 447 -13.52 18.01 -12.03
N ASP A 448 -13.70 18.44 -10.78
CA ASP A 448 -14.69 19.44 -10.37
C ASP A 448 -14.04 20.83 -10.15
N SER A 449 -14.83 21.78 -9.65
CA SER A 449 -14.38 23.16 -9.40
C SER A 449 -13.27 23.32 -8.36
N LYS A 450 -13.10 22.34 -7.47
CA LYS A 450 -12.14 22.33 -6.38
C LYS A 450 -11.30 21.05 -6.37
N GLY A 451 -11.17 20.32 -7.48
CA GLY A 451 -10.33 19.14 -7.47
C GLY A 451 -10.53 18.05 -8.50
N LEU A 452 -9.75 17.00 -8.30
CA LEU A 452 -9.67 15.84 -9.16
C LEU A 452 -9.73 14.56 -8.31
N ILE A 453 -10.58 13.62 -8.72
CA ILE A 453 -10.75 12.34 -8.05
C ILE A 453 -10.87 11.19 -9.06
N TYR A 454 -10.36 10.03 -8.67
CA TYR A 454 -10.54 8.79 -9.40
C TYR A 454 -11.89 8.17 -9.06
N LEU A 455 -12.68 7.87 -10.09
CA LEU A 455 -13.95 7.19 -9.98
C LEU A 455 -13.78 5.74 -10.41
N ASN A 456 -14.00 4.82 -9.46
CA ASN A 456 -13.90 3.40 -9.68
C ASN A 456 -15.20 2.85 -10.26
N TYR A 457 -15.08 2.15 -11.39
CA TYR A 457 -16.22 1.53 -12.05
C TYR A 457 -16.11 0.00 -11.99
N GLU A 458 -17.09 -0.65 -11.36
CA GLU A 458 -17.27 -2.10 -11.45
C GLU A 458 -18.52 -2.44 -12.27
N SER A 459 -18.34 -3.28 -13.29
CA SER A 459 -19.44 -3.80 -14.12
C SER A 459 -20.12 -5.00 -13.48
N ALA A 460 -21.34 -5.32 -13.92
CA ALA A 460 -22.04 -6.52 -13.46
C ALA A 460 -21.30 -7.84 -13.81
N PHE A 461 -20.51 -7.85 -14.89
CA PHE A 461 -19.77 -9.02 -15.36
C PHE A 461 -18.28 -8.99 -14.96
N SER A 462 -17.95 -8.19 -13.94
CA SER A 462 -16.59 -7.97 -13.41
C SER A 462 -15.57 -7.84 -14.55
N PHE A 463 -14.54 -8.70 -14.60
CA PHE A 463 -13.45 -8.61 -15.57
C PHE A 463 -13.89 -8.39 -17.03
N LEU A 464 -14.81 -9.22 -17.55
CA LEU A 464 -15.22 -9.12 -18.95
C LEU A 464 -15.98 -7.82 -19.21
N GLY A 465 -16.89 -7.43 -18.31
CA GLY A 465 -17.66 -6.21 -18.47
C GLY A 465 -16.80 -4.94 -18.30
N ASN A 466 -15.83 -4.97 -17.39
CA ASN A 466 -14.87 -3.87 -17.18
C ASN A 466 -14.02 -3.70 -18.45
N LEU A 467 -13.55 -4.80 -19.04
CA LEU A 467 -12.78 -4.79 -20.29
C LEU A 467 -13.57 -4.17 -21.46
N PHE A 468 -14.84 -4.57 -21.66
CA PHE A 468 -15.67 -4.00 -22.72
C PHE A 468 -16.00 -2.52 -22.49
N PHE A 469 -16.27 -2.15 -21.24
CA PHE A 469 -16.52 -0.75 -20.87
C PHE A 469 -15.28 0.11 -21.15
N ALA A 470 -14.10 -0.37 -20.74
CA ALA A 470 -12.83 0.29 -20.98
C ALA A 470 -12.55 0.47 -22.47
N LEU A 471 -12.73 -0.57 -23.28
CA LEU A 471 -12.45 -0.51 -24.73
C LEU A 471 -13.45 0.36 -25.50
N GLY A 472 -14.74 0.28 -25.17
CA GLY A 472 -15.81 0.83 -26.03
C GLY A 472 -16.42 2.14 -25.56
N ARG A 473 -16.49 2.41 -24.25
CA ARG A 473 -17.22 3.57 -23.70
C ARG A 473 -16.34 4.65 -23.11
N VAL A 474 -15.30 4.30 -22.35
CA VAL A 474 -14.49 5.31 -21.62
C VAL A 474 -13.96 6.42 -22.52
N ARG A 475 -13.48 6.09 -23.73
CA ARG A 475 -12.99 7.11 -24.70
C ARG A 475 -14.05 8.14 -25.07
N LYS A 476 -15.33 7.76 -25.12
CA LYS A 476 -16.45 8.65 -25.44
C LYS A 476 -16.83 9.57 -24.28
N LEU A 477 -16.43 9.20 -23.06
CA LEU A 477 -16.72 9.95 -21.85
C LEU A 477 -15.72 11.09 -21.61
N ILE A 478 -14.48 10.91 -22.05
CA ILE A 478 -13.42 11.91 -21.89
C ILE A 478 -13.84 13.22 -22.58
N GLY A 479 -13.78 14.31 -21.82
CA GLY A 479 -14.18 15.64 -22.24
C GLY A 479 -15.61 16.03 -21.85
N LYS A 480 -16.47 15.09 -21.43
CA LYS A 480 -17.87 15.35 -21.10
C LYS A 480 -18.04 15.79 -19.64
N LYS A 481 -19.03 16.65 -19.38
CA LYS A 481 -19.50 16.89 -18.01
C LYS A 481 -20.29 15.68 -17.53
N ALA A 482 -20.15 15.34 -16.25
CA ALA A 482 -20.86 14.23 -15.64
C ALA A 482 -21.22 14.55 -14.20
N SER A 483 -22.42 14.13 -13.81
CA SER A 483 -22.83 14.05 -12.42
C SER A 483 -22.68 12.61 -11.95
N SER A 484 -21.91 12.39 -10.89
CA SER A 484 -21.56 11.06 -10.38
C SER A 484 -22.01 10.93 -8.92
N THR A 485 -22.74 9.87 -8.63
CA THR A 485 -23.15 9.48 -7.28
C THR A 485 -22.46 8.18 -6.91
N GLY A 486 -22.11 8.02 -5.65
CA GLY A 486 -21.33 6.88 -5.18
C GLY A 486 -20.87 7.02 -3.75
N TRP A 487 -19.88 6.22 -3.37
CA TRP A 487 -19.38 6.12 -2.01
C TRP A 487 -17.90 6.45 -1.94
N PHE A 488 -17.55 7.36 -1.05
CA PHE A 488 -16.18 7.73 -0.76
C PHE A 488 -15.63 6.95 0.41
N PHE A 489 -14.42 6.42 0.23
CA PHE A 489 -13.70 5.67 1.24
C PHE A 489 -12.35 6.30 1.52
N ARG A 490 -11.92 6.20 2.77
CA ARG A 490 -10.63 6.71 3.23
C ARG A 490 -9.79 5.60 3.84
N ASP A 491 -8.64 5.36 3.24
CA ASP A 491 -7.58 4.44 3.67
C ASP A 491 -6.27 5.28 3.79
N ILE A 492 -5.09 4.66 3.61
CA ILE A 492 -3.81 5.35 3.37
C ILE A 492 -3.90 6.30 2.16
N GLY A 493 -4.82 6.02 1.23
CA GLY A 493 -5.26 6.93 0.18
C GLY A 493 -6.78 7.11 0.23
N HIS A 494 -7.39 7.44 -0.91
CA HIS A 494 -8.84 7.53 -1.02
C HIS A 494 -9.29 6.90 -2.33
N HIS A 495 -10.56 6.52 -2.39
CA HIS A 495 -11.20 6.11 -3.63
C HIS A 495 -12.69 6.41 -3.57
N PHE A 496 -13.29 6.50 -4.76
CA PHE A 496 -14.72 6.73 -4.91
C PHE A 496 -15.33 5.63 -5.78
N ASP A 497 -16.15 4.78 -5.17
CA ASP A 497 -16.85 3.73 -5.90
C ASP A 497 -18.16 4.29 -6.47
N ILE A 498 -18.31 4.22 -7.79
CA ILE A 498 -19.50 4.74 -8.48
C ILE A 498 -20.72 3.88 -8.11
N LYS A 499 -21.85 4.54 -7.89
CA LYS A 499 -23.19 3.94 -7.92
C LYS A 499 -23.83 4.18 -9.29
N GLU A 500 -23.89 5.45 -9.68
CA GLU A 500 -24.44 5.90 -10.96
C GLU A 500 -23.71 7.16 -11.43
N MET A 501 -23.33 7.18 -12.70
CA MET A 501 -22.75 8.34 -13.39
C MET A 501 -23.63 8.74 -14.56
N LYS A 502 -23.92 10.03 -14.69
CA LYS A 502 -24.75 10.62 -15.77
C LYS A 502 -23.89 11.58 -16.58
N PRO A 503 -23.22 11.11 -17.65
CA PRO A 503 -22.47 11.96 -18.56
C PRO A 503 -23.41 12.72 -19.50
N GLU A 504 -23.02 13.93 -19.87
CA GLU A 504 -23.74 14.76 -20.83
C GLU A 504 -23.82 14.08 -22.21
N GLY A 505 -25.04 13.91 -22.74
CA GLY A 505 -25.28 13.28 -24.04
C GLY A 505 -25.01 11.76 -24.08
N GLU A 506 -24.95 11.09 -22.93
CA GLU A 506 -24.90 9.62 -22.81
C GLU A 506 -26.01 9.12 -21.88
N GLY A 507 -26.37 7.84 -22.00
CA GLY A 507 -27.23 7.20 -21.01
C GLY A 507 -26.54 7.06 -19.65
N ALA A 508 -27.33 6.97 -18.58
CA ALA A 508 -26.81 6.72 -17.24
C ALA A 508 -25.98 5.42 -17.19
N ILE A 509 -24.80 5.50 -16.60
CA ILE A 509 -23.87 4.39 -16.39
C ILE A 509 -24.01 3.95 -14.95
N LYS A 510 -24.45 2.72 -14.72
CA LYS A 510 -24.59 2.13 -13.40
C LYS A 510 -23.41 1.22 -13.11
N SER A 511 -22.93 1.28 -11.88
CA SER A 511 -21.87 0.40 -11.39
C SER A 511 -22.42 -0.52 -10.29
N HIS A 512 -21.80 -1.70 -10.16
CA HIS A 512 -22.29 -2.81 -9.35
C HIS A 512 -21.24 -3.34 -8.36
N PRO A 513 -20.62 -2.49 -7.52
CA PRO A 513 -19.53 -2.90 -6.63
C PRO A 513 -19.96 -3.91 -5.55
N LYS A 514 -21.27 -4.03 -5.26
CA LYS A 514 -21.84 -4.97 -4.29
C LYS A 514 -22.24 -6.34 -4.88
N LEU A 515 -22.36 -6.47 -6.19
CA LEU A 515 -23.08 -7.58 -6.82
C LEU A 515 -22.46 -8.96 -6.51
N TRP A 516 -21.17 -9.14 -6.77
CA TRP A 516 -20.50 -10.43 -6.56
C TRP A 516 -20.40 -10.81 -5.09
N GLY A 517 -20.19 -9.84 -4.21
CA GLY A 517 -20.25 -10.08 -2.76
C GLY A 517 -21.64 -10.53 -2.31
N MET A 518 -22.70 -9.94 -2.85
CA MET A 518 -24.08 -10.35 -2.56
C MET A 518 -24.37 -11.76 -3.08
N ILE A 519 -24.02 -12.05 -4.33
CA ILE A 519 -24.18 -13.39 -4.93
C ILE A 519 -23.45 -14.44 -4.09
N PHE A 520 -22.20 -14.17 -3.71
CA PHE A 520 -21.40 -15.09 -2.90
C PHE A 520 -22.02 -15.32 -1.53
N GLY A 521 -22.46 -14.26 -0.84
CA GLY A 521 -23.17 -14.39 0.45
C GLY A 521 -24.45 -15.22 0.34
N ILE A 522 -25.26 -15.00 -0.71
CA ILE A 522 -26.49 -15.77 -0.97
C ILE A 522 -26.19 -17.23 -1.30
N ILE A 523 -25.14 -17.51 -2.09
CA ILE A 523 -24.72 -18.88 -2.42
C ILE A 523 -24.32 -19.63 -1.15
N LEU A 524 -23.56 -19.01 -0.24
CA LEU A 524 -23.17 -19.66 1.03
C LEU A 524 -24.38 -19.98 1.91
N ILE A 525 -25.36 -19.08 1.97
CA ILE A 525 -26.64 -19.31 2.67
C ILE A 525 -27.41 -20.45 2.01
N GLY A 526 -27.57 -20.42 0.69
CA GLY A 526 -28.27 -21.46 -0.06
C GLY A 526 -27.61 -22.84 0.07
N LEU A 527 -26.27 -22.89 0.01
CA LEU A 527 -25.49 -24.10 0.22
C LEU A 527 -25.69 -24.64 1.65
N SER A 528 -25.68 -23.76 2.66
CA SER A 528 -25.96 -24.14 4.04
C SER A 528 -27.36 -24.76 4.21
N VAL A 529 -28.38 -24.17 3.57
CA VAL A 529 -29.76 -24.70 3.58
C VAL A 529 -29.80 -26.06 2.88
N PHE A 530 -29.21 -26.18 1.68
CA PHE A 530 -29.16 -27.42 0.92
C PHE A 530 -28.50 -28.56 1.70
N LEU A 531 -27.32 -28.30 2.30
CA LEU A 531 -26.62 -29.27 3.13
C LEU A 531 -27.42 -29.67 4.37
N THR A 532 -28.15 -28.73 4.97
CA THR A 532 -29.02 -29.02 6.13
C THR A 532 -30.17 -29.96 5.74
N VAL A 533 -30.80 -29.73 4.59
CA VAL A 533 -31.89 -30.58 4.08
C VAL A 533 -31.38 -31.98 3.72
N GLN A 534 -30.20 -32.06 3.10
CA GLN A 534 -29.68 -33.35 2.65
C GLN A 534 -29.10 -34.21 3.79
N TYR A 535 -28.33 -33.61 4.70
CA TYR A 535 -27.63 -34.40 5.72
C TYR A 535 -28.39 -34.47 7.06
N GLY A 536 -29.31 -33.55 7.35
CA GLY A 536 -30.12 -33.53 8.57
C GLY A 536 -29.31 -33.68 9.86
N ALA A 537 -29.99 -33.96 10.98
CA ALA A 537 -29.32 -34.31 12.23
C ALA A 537 -28.75 -35.75 12.22
N ALA A 538 -29.46 -36.67 11.56
CA ALA A 538 -29.13 -38.10 11.55
C ALA A 538 -27.94 -38.46 10.63
N GLY A 539 -27.80 -37.80 9.48
CA GLY A 539 -26.68 -38.06 8.55
C GLY A 539 -25.35 -37.47 9.03
N LEU A 540 -25.39 -36.37 9.80
CA LEU A 540 -24.19 -35.75 10.35
C LEU A 540 -23.59 -36.51 11.52
N SER A 541 -24.43 -37.07 12.41
CA SER A 541 -23.98 -37.99 13.45
C SER A 541 -23.33 -39.25 12.88
N GLN A 542 -23.81 -39.72 11.72
CA GLN A 542 -23.28 -40.90 11.03
C GLN A 542 -21.93 -40.60 10.34
N MET A 543 -21.75 -39.40 9.78
CA MET A 543 -20.47 -38.94 9.22
C MET A 543 -19.43 -38.65 10.31
N MET A 544 -19.81 -37.95 11.39
CA MET A 544 -18.87 -37.59 12.46
C MET A 544 -18.49 -38.76 13.37
N GLY A 545 -19.32 -39.81 13.47
CA GLY A 545 -18.97 -41.04 14.16
C GLY A 545 -17.99 -41.95 13.39
N GLN A 546 -17.66 -41.62 12.14
CA GLN A 546 -16.69 -42.35 11.31
C GLN A 546 -15.31 -41.66 11.21
N PHE A 547 -15.14 -40.50 11.85
CA PHE A 547 -13.87 -39.79 12.01
C PHE A 547 -13.47 -39.75 13.49
#